data_AF-L1IP56-F1
#
_entry.id   AF-L1IP56-F1
#
_cell.length_a   1.000
_cell.length_b   1.000
_cell.length_c   1.000
_cell.angle_alpha   90.00
_cell.angle_beta   90.00
_cell.angle_gamma   90.00
#
_symmetry.space_group_name_H-M   'P 1'
#
loop_
_entity.id
_entity.type
_entity.pdbx_description
1 polymer ?
#
loop_
_entity_poly.entity_id
_entity_poly.type
_entity_poly.pdbx_seq_one_letter_code
_entity_poly.pdbx_strand_id
1 'polypeptide(L)' 'CGQCQKFEPIYHKIASLLRLEKVNVMLAKMDAIDEPRLSQSMQVMGFPSLYWYAYGRIQNYKSGKRTSSMVEWV' A
#
# COMPACT_ATOMS: atom_id res chain seq x y z
N CYS A 1 -11.57 9.83 -4.90
CA CYS A 1 -10.29 10.25 -4.28
C CYS A 1 -9.26 10.58 -5.38
N GLY A 2 -8.97 11.86 -5.66
CA GLY A 2 -8.03 12.22 -6.74
C GLY A 2 -6.55 11.86 -6.47
N GLN A 3 -6.14 11.79 -5.20
CA GLN A 3 -4.77 11.35 -4.83
C GLN A 3 -4.58 9.83 -5.03
N CYS A 4 -5.64 9.05 -4.86
CA CYS A 4 -5.63 7.61 -5.06
C CYS A 4 -5.46 7.24 -6.54
N GLN A 5 -6.17 7.94 -7.43
CA GLN A 5 -6.05 7.74 -8.88
C GLN A 5 -4.65 8.05 -9.41
N LYS A 6 -4.00 9.09 -8.86
CA LYS A 6 -2.59 9.39 -9.20
C LYS A 6 -1.62 8.33 -8.67
N PHE A 7 -2.00 7.64 -7.60
CA PHE A 7 -1.16 6.66 -6.94
C PHE A 7 -1.28 5.24 -7.55
N GLU A 8 -2.41 4.92 -8.16
CA GLU A 8 -2.65 3.64 -8.85
C GLU A 8 -1.57 3.27 -9.88
N PRO A 9 -1.17 4.14 -10.84
CA PRO A 9 -0.12 3.80 -11.80
C PRO A 9 1.26 3.66 -11.14
N ILE A 10 1.50 4.41 -10.05
CA ILE A 10 2.72 4.29 -9.24
C ILE A 10 2.77 2.91 -8.56
N TYR A 11 1.66 2.49 -7.94
CA TYR A 11 1.55 1.21 -7.26
C TYR A 11 1.75 0.03 -8.21
N HIS A 12 1.18 0.10 -9.40
CA HIS A 12 1.42 -0.89 -10.46
C HIS A 12 2.89 -0.96 -10.89
N LYS A 13 3.57 0.18 -11.02
CA LYS A 13 4.99 0.22 -11.38
C LYS A 13 5.85 -0.45 -10.30
N ILE A 14 5.56 -0.21 -9.03
CA ILE A 14 6.22 -0.85 -7.88
C ILE A 14 6.02 -2.36 -7.94
N ALA A 15 4.78 -2.83 -8.15
CA ALA A 15 4.48 -4.25 -8.26
C ALA A 15 5.28 -4.94 -9.38
N SER A 16 5.42 -4.29 -10.53
CA SER A 16 6.23 -4.79 -11.64
C SER A 16 7.72 -4.87 -11.29
N LEU A 17 8.27 -3.85 -10.61
CA LEU A 17 9.67 -3.84 -10.16
C LEU A 17 9.96 -4.96 -9.15
N LEU A 18 9.11 -5.10 -8.13
CA LEU A 18 9.26 -6.13 -7.09
C LEU A 18 9.17 -7.55 -7.68
N ARG A 19 8.32 -7.74 -8.69
CA ARG A 19 8.24 -9.00 -9.44
C ARG A 19 9.52 -9.30 -10.22
N LEU A 20 10.16 -8.29 -10.80
CA LEU A 20 11.45 -8.43 -11.50
C LEU A 20 12.58 -8.78 -10.52
N GLU A 21 12.59 -8.15 -9.34
CA GLU A 21 13.56 -8.41 -8.28
C GLU A 21 13.32 -9.74 -7.53
N LYS A 22 12.25 -10.47 -7.89
CA LYS A 22 11.85 -11.76 -7.26
C LYS A 22 11.69 -11.66 -5.74
N VAL A 23 11.32 -10.49 -5.23
CA VAL A 23 11.02 -10.30 -3.82
C VAL A 23 9.71 -11.02 -3.51
N ASN A 24 9.68 -11.85 -2.48
CA ASN A 24 8.49 -12.59 -2.08
C ASN A 24 7.50 -11.69 -1.32
N VAL A 25 6.96 -10.70 -2.02
CA VAL A 25 6.05 -9.68 -1.47
C VAL A 25 4.79 -9.66 -2.29
N MET A 26 3.65 -9.72 -1.60
CA MET A 26 2.33 -9.64 -2.20
C MET A 26 1.77 -8.23 -2.01
N LEU A 27 1.45 -7.57 -3.12
CA LEU A 27 0.76 -6.29 -3.11
C LEU A 27 -0.74 -6.53 -3.21
N ALA A 28 -1.49 -5.96 -2.28
CA ALA A 28 -2.95 -6.07 -2.22
C ALA A 28 -3.58 -4.68 -2.21
N LYS A 29 -4.68 -4.53 -2.94
CA LYS A 29 -5.55 -3.36 -2.87
C LYS A 29 -6.84 -3.72 -2.13
N MET A 30 -7.32 -2.79 -1.32
CA MET A 30 -8.59 -2.91 -0.60
C MET A 30 -9.34 -1.60 -0.76
N ASP A 31 -10.62 -1.69 -1.12
CA ASP A 31 -11.49 -0.52 -1.10
C ASP A 31 -12.10 -0.38 0.30
N ALA A 32 -11.76 0.71 0.98
CA ALA A 32 -12.24 0.99 2.33
C ALA A 32 -13.71 1.41 2.38
N ILE A 33 -14.30 1.82 1.24
CA ILE A 33 -15.72 2.19 1.13
C ILE A 33 -16.56 0.91 1.10
N ASP A 34 -16.14 -0.07 0.29
CA ASP A 34 -16.84 -1.35 0.18
C ASP A 34 -16.60 -2.25 1.40
N GLU A 35 -15.45 -2.09 2.08
CA GLU A 35 -15.06 -2.87 3.27
C GLU A 35 -14.89 -2.02 4.54
N PRO A 36 -15.99 -1.48 5.10
CA PRO A 36 -15.94 -0.57 6.26
C PRO A 36 -15.41 -1.25 7.54
N ARG A 37 -15.59 -2.57 7.67
CA ARG A 37 -15.11 -3.32 8.85
C ARG A 37 -13.59 -3.43 8.87
N LEU A 38 -12.99 -3.73 7.72
CA LEU A 38 -11.52 -3.83 7.59
C LEU A 38 -10.88 -2.45 7.73
N SER A 39 -11.46 -1.42 7.11
CA SER A 39 -10.94 -0.05 7.21
C SER A 39 -10.98 0.49 8.65
N GLN A 40 -12.02 0.19 9.43
CA GLN A 40 -12.06 0.48 10.86
C GLN A 40 -11.02 -0.31 11.64
N SER A 41 -10.89 -1.62 11.40
CA SER A 41 -9.89 -2.46 12.10
C SER A 41 -8.46 -2.00 11.84
N MET A 42 -8.20 -1.46 10.64
CA MET A 42 -6.89 -0.93 10.24
C MET A 42 -6.71 0.56 10.58
N GLN A 43 -7.73 1.17 11.20
CA GLN A 43 -7.77 2.59 11.57
C GLN A 43 -7.36 3.50 10.40
N VAL A 44 -7.98 3.27 9.23
CA VAL A 44 -7.73 4.08 8.04
C VAL A 44 -8.25 5.51 8.27
N MET A 45 -7.34 6.45 8.51
CA MET A 45 -7.67 7.86 8.77
C MET A 45 -7.65 8.74 7.52
N GLY A 46 -7.23 8.21 6.37
CA GLY A 46 -7.15 8.98 5.12
C GLY A 46 -6.70 8.15 3.94
N PHE A 47 -6.81 8.71 2.73
CA PHE A 47 -6.46 8.03 1.49
C PHE A 47 -5.41 8.78 0.68
N PRO A 48 -4.49 8.08 -0.01
CA PRO A 48 -4.20 6.64 0.12
C PRO A 48 -3.46 6.34 1.44
N SER A 49 -3.81 5.22 2.09
CA SER A 49 -3.08 4.66 3.24
C SER A 49 -2.44 3.33 2.83
N LEU A 50 -1.23 3.08 3.33
CA LEU A 50 -0.46 1.88 3.02
C LEU A 50 -0.08 1.16 4.31
N TYR A 51 -0.16 -0.16 4.26
CA TYR A 51 0.10 -1.02 5.40
C TYR A 51 1.02 -2.16 4.98
N TRP A 52 2.07 -2.39 5.77
CA TRP A 52 2.91 -3.56 5.66
C TRP A 52 2.29 -4.70 6.42
N TYR A 53 2.34 -5.88 5.82
CA TYR A 53 2.06 -7.11 6.52
C TYR A 53 3.29 -7.98 6.43
N ALA A 54 4.02 -8.10 7.54
CA ALA A 54 5.18 -8.96 7.63
C ALA A 54 5.18 -9.73 8.95
N TYR A 55 5.45 -11.04 8.88
CA TYR A 55 5.55 -11.92 10.04
C TYR A 55 4.34 -11.83 11.01
N GLY A 56 3.13 -11.70 10.46
CA GLY A 56 1.89 -11.57 11.26
C GLY A 56 1.70 -10.22 11.96
N ARG A 57 2.55 -9.23 11.67
CA ARG A 57 2.44 -7.87 12.21
C ARG A 57 2.05 -6.89 11.11
N ILE A 58 1.15 -5.98 11.46
CA ILE A 58 0.72 -4.88 10.60
C ILE A 58 1.52 -3.65 10.99
N GLN A 59 2.25 -3.05 10.04
CA GLN A 59 2.91 -1.77 10.26
C GLN A 59 2.31 -0.73 9.33
N ASN A 60 1.88 0.40 9.88
CA ASN A 60 1.38 1.51 9.08
C ASN A 60 2.57 2.24 8.42
N TYR A 61 2.55 2.35 7.09
CA TYR A 61 3.56 3.08 6.35
C TYR A 61 3.32 4.58 6.50
N LYS A 62 4.02 5.20 7.45
CA LYS A 62 3.93 6.64 7.74
C LYS A 62 4.81 7.53 6.84
N SER A 63 5.63 6.94 5.96
CA SER A 63 6.62 7.69 5.17
C SER A 63 6.00 8.31 3.92
N GLY A 64 6.27 9.60 3.72
CA GLY A 64 5.50 10.47 2.83
C GLY A 64 5.61 10.12 1.35
N LYS A 65 4.44 9.85 0.74
CA LYS A 65 4.00 10.17 -0.65
C LYS A 65 5.01 10.07 -1.82
N ARG A 66 6.12 9.34 -1.73
CA ARG A 66 7.06 9.13 -2.83
C ARG A 66 7.13 7.67 -3.24
N THR A 67 7.08 7.45 -4.55
CA THR A 67 7.15 6.15 -5.21
C THR A 67 8.46 5.42 -4.92
N SER A 68 9.57 6.16 -4.87
CA SER A 68 10.89 5.61 -4.59
C SER A 68 11.03 5.12 -3.15
N SER A 69 10.49 5.85 -2.18
CA SER A 69 10.56 5.44 -0.77
C SER A 69 9.73 4.18 -0.48
N MET A 70 8.74 3.86 -1.31
CA MET A 70 7.98 2.61 -1.17
C MET A 70 8.74 1.39 -1.68
N VAL A 71 9.49 1.51 -2.78
CA VAL A 71 10.36 0.42 -3.24
C VAL A 71 11.47 0.17 -2.23
N GLU A 72 12.09 1.24 -1.70
CA GLU A 72 13.13 1.14 -0.66
C GLU A 72 12.62 0.57 0.66
N TRP A 73 11.32 0.67 0.93
CA TRP A 73 10.73 0.19 2.18
C TRP A 73 10.29 -1.28 2.14
N VAL A 74 10.06 -1.81 0.95
CA VAL A 74 9.71 -3.23 0.71
C VAL A 74 10.96 -4.09 0.77
#